data_AF-A0A7J5V9T3-F1
#
_entry.id   AF-A0A7J5V9T3-F1
#
_cell.length_a   1.000
_cell.length_b   1.000
_cell.length_c   1.000
_cell.angle_alpha   90.00
_cell.angle_beta   90.00
_cell.angle_gamma   90.00
#
_symmetry.space_group_name_H-M   'P 1'
#
loop_
_entity.id
_entity.type
_entity.pdbx_description
1 polymer ?
#
loop_
_entity_poly.entity_id
_entity_poly.type
_entity_poly.pdbx_seq_one_letter_code
_entity_poly.pdbx_strand_id
1 'polypeptide(L)' 'MLDHEVSEEDARKMIAQSDKERALYHRTVTGHEWVDARRHDISIDTSKIDFAKSTELIMKYLELI' A
#
# COMPACT_ATOMS: atom_id res chain seq x y z
N MET A 1 0.02 16.13 -7.90
CA MET A 1 0.16 16.25 -6.44
C MET A 1 -1.11 16.95 -6.00
N LEU A 2 -2.00 16.25 -5.29
CA LEU A 2 -3.29 16.84 -4.95
C LEU A 2 -3.04 17.87 -3.83
N ASP A 3 -3.10 19.15 -4.19
CA ASP A 3 -3.31 20.25 -3.26
C ASP A 3 -4.68 20.04 -2.61
N HIS A 4 -4.68 19.41 -1.45
CA HIS A 4 -5.86 19.36 -0.61
C HIS A 4 -5.57 20.21 0.63
N GLU A 5 -6.28 21.33 0.75
CA GLU A 5 -6.44 22.06 2.02
C GLU A 5 -7.32 21.22 2.98
N VAL A 6 -6.91 19.99 3.29
CA VAL A 6 -7.57 19.13 4.27
C VAL A 6 -6.81 19.18 5.59
N SER A 7 -7.56 19.20 6.69
CA SER A 7 -6.97 19.09 8.01
C SER A 7 -6.25 17.75 8.16
N GLU A 8 -5.24 17.70 9.04
CA GLU A 8 -4.54 16.46 9.36
C GLU A 8 -5.51 15.39 9.92
N GLU A 9 -6.54 15.82 10.65
CA GLU A 9 -7.58 14.93 11.16
C GLU A 9 -8.41 14.32 10.04
N ASP A 10 -8.86 15.14 9.08
CA ASP A 10 -9.66 14.65 7.96
C ASP A 10 -8.82 13.77 7.03
N ALA A 11 -7.55 14.13 6.80
CA ALA A 11 -6.63 13.29 6.04
C ALA A 11 -6.47 11.90 6.67
N ARG A 12 -6.33 11.80 8.00
CA ARG A 12 -6.29 10.51 8.70
C ARG A 12 -7.57 9.71 8.53
N LYS A 13 -8.75 10.36 8.62
CA LYS A 13 -10.05 9.69 8.41
C LYS A 13 -10.16 9.17 6.97
N MET A 14 -9.72 9.95 5.99
CA MET A 14 -9.72 9.55 4.58
C MET A 14 -8.83 8.34 4.33
N ILE A 15 -7.62 8.31 4.91
CA ILE A 15 -6.71 7.15 4.83
C ILE A 15 -7.38 5.92 5.45
N ALA A 16 -7.88 6.02 6.69
CA ALA A 16 -8.50 4.91 7.39
C ALA A 16 -9.74 4.35 6.66
N GLN A 17 -10.55 5.24 6.08
CA GLN A 17 -11.72 4.85 5.28
C GLN A 17 -11.28 4.13 4.00
N SER A 18 -10.31 4.67 3.27
CA SER A 18 -9.81 4.07 2.03
C SER A 18 -9.20 2.69 2.27
N ASP A 19 -8.42 2.52 3.34
CA ASP A 19 -7.82 1.24 3.70
C ASP A 19 -8.88 0.20 4.09
N LYS A 20 -9.92 0.63 4.83
CA LYS A 20 -11.07 -0.23 5.17
C LYS A 20 -11.82 -0.70 3.93
N GLU A 21 -12.07 0.20 2.98
CA GLU A 21 -12.76 -0.11 1.72
C GLU A 21 -11.95 -1.10 0.87
N ARG A 22 -10.63 -0.89 0.73
CA ARG A 22 -9.74 -1.82 0.02
C ARG A 22 -9.70 -3.19 0.68
N ALA A 23 -9.56 -3.24 2.01
CA ALA A 23 -9.55 -4.50 2.75
C ALA A 23 -10.86 -5.28 2.58
N LEU A 24 -12.01 -4.58 2.67
CA LEU A 24 -13.32 -5.20 2.48
C LEU A 24 -13.50 -5.71 1.05
N TYR A 25 -13.16 -4.91 0.04
CA TYR A 25 -13.24 -5.30 -1.36
C TYR A 25 -12.38 -6.54 -1.63
N HIS A 26 -11.09 -6.48 -1.26
CA HIS A 26 -10.16 -7.58 -1.45
C HIS A 26 -10.65 -8.87 -0.79
N ARG A 27 -11.10 -8.80 0.47
CA ARG A 27 -11.62 -9.96 1.19
C ARG A 27 -12.90 -10.51 0.57
N THR A 28 -13.79 -9.64 0.10
CA THR A 28 -15.04 -10.05 -0.57
C THR A 28 -14.75 -10.84 -1.85
N VAL A 29 -13.76 -10.43 -2.63
CA VAL A 29 -13.46 -11.04 -3.94
C VAL A 29 -12.53 -12.25 -3.81
N THR A 30 -11.55 -12.20 -2.91
CA THR A 30 -10.50 -13.23 -2.81
C THR A 30 -10.68 -14.19 -1.63
N GLY A 31 -11.52 -13.84 -0.65
CA GLY A 31 -11.62 -14.56 0.63
C GLY A 31 -10.44 -14.31 1.58
N HIS A 32 -9.61 -13.30 1.29
CA HIS A 32 -8.32 -13.13 1.92
C HIS A 32 -8.07 -11.73 2.46
N GLU A 33 -7.27 -11.64 3.52
CA GLU A 33 -6.90 -10.37 4.14
C GLU A 33 -5.94 -9.61 3.22
N TRP A 34 -6.25 -8.34 2.94
CA TRP A 34 -5.48 -7.49 2.03
C TRP A 34 -4.05 -7.24 2.52
N VAL A 35 -3.86 -7.12 3.83
CA VAL A 35 -2.57 -6.80 4.47
C VAL A 35 -1.69 -8.03 4.75
N ASP A 36 -2.11 -9.22 4.31
CA ASP A 36 -1.33 -10.44 4.53
C ASP A 36 -0.12 -10.48 3.58
N ALA A 37 1.06 -10.19 4.12
CA ALA A 37 2.31 -10.17 3.36
C ALA A 37 2.64 -11.51 2.69
N ARG A 38 2.13 -12.65 3.19
CA ARG A 38 2.34 -13.98 2.58
C ARG A 38 1.67 -14.15 1.22
N ARG A 39 0.84 -13.18 0.83
CA ARG A 39 0.09 -13.16 -0.44
C ARG A 39 0.76 -12.32 -1.51
N HIS A 40 1.86 -11.69 -1.15
CA HIS A 40 2.65 -10.86 -2.04
C HIS A 40 4.06 -11.44 -2.07
N ASP A 41 4.67 -11.43 -3.25
CA ASP A 41 6.09 -11.79 -3.37
C ASP A 41 6.98 -10.78 -2.64
N ILE A 42 6.53 -9.52 -2.56
CA ILE A 42 7.26 -8.44 -1.92
C ILE A 42 6.33 -7.43 -1.24
N SER A 43 6.76 -6.92 -0.08
CA SER A 43 6.10 -5.83 0.66
C SER A 43 7.17 -4.87 1.17
N ILE A 44 7.00 -3.57 0.93
CA ILE A 44 8.04 -2.55 1.15
C ILE A 44 7.52 -1.47 2.10
N ASP A 45 8.29 -1.16 3.15
CA ASP A 45 8.05 -0.03 4.05
C ASP A 45 8.66 1.25 3.47
N THR A 46 7.82 2.03 2.79
CA THR A 46 8.21 3.28 2.12
C THR A 46 8.48 4.44 3.08
N SER A 47 8.29 4.26 4.39
CA SER A 47 8.79 5.24 5.39
C SER A 47 10.31 5.16 5.56
N LYS A 48 10.93 4.04 5.16
CA LYS A 48 12.38 3.79 5.25
C LYS A 48 13.09 3.91 3.92
N ILE A 49 12.36 3.72 2.81
CA ILE A 49 12.92 3.66 1.46
C ILE A 49 12.13 4.63 0.58
N ASP A 50 12.83 5.58 -0.04
CA ASP A 50 12.21 6.53 -0.95
C ASP A 50 11.64 5.83 -2.21
N PHE A 51 10.87 6.59 -2.99
CA PHE A 51 10.19 6.08 -4.18
C PHE A 51 11.15 5.43 -5.18
N ALA A 52 12.26 6.10 -5.53
CA ALA A 52 13.19 5.62 -6.54
C ALA A 52 13.86 4.30 -6.12
N LYS A 53 14.31 4.21 -4.88
CA LYS A 53 14.89 2.98 -4.34
C LYS A 53 13.86 1.86 -4.18
N SER A 54 12.62 2.19 -3.86
CA SER A 54 11.53 1.20 -3.80
C SER A 54 11.30 0.57 -5.18
N THR A 55 11.32 1.38 -6.24
CA THR A 55 11.25 0.89 -7.63
C THR A 55 12.45 0.03 -7.99
N GLU A 56 13.67 0.49 -7.67
CA GLU A 56 14.90 -0.28 -7.91
C GLU A 56 14.86 -1.64 -7.23
N LEU A 57 14.37 -1.71 -5.99
CA LEU A 57 14.26 -2.93 -5.22
C LEU A 57 13.30 -3.93 -5.89
N ILE A 58 12.16 -3.47 -6.41
CA ILE A 58 11.21 -4.30 -7.17
C ILE A 58 11.88 -4.82 -8.45
N MET A 59 12.58 -3.96 -9.20
CA MET A 59 13.27 -4.37 -10.43
C MET A 59 14.32 -5.44 -10.16
N LYS A 60 15.13 -5.27 -9.10
CA LYS A 60 16.12 -6.26 -8.68
C LYS A 60 15.51 -7.59 -8.25
N TYR A 61 14.35 -7.56 -7.59
CA TYR A 61 13.63 -8.79 -7.26
C TYR A 61 13.21 -9.55 -8.53
N LEU A 62 12.74 -8.84 -9.56
CA LEU A 62 12.32 -9.45 -10.83
C LEU A 62 13.49 -10.06 -11.63
N GLU A 63 14.73 -9.66 -11.39
CA GLU A 63 15.91 -10.27 -12.02
C GLU A 63 16.28 -11.64 -11.41
N LEU A 64 15.70 -12.00 -10.27
CA LEU A 64 15.97 -13.26 -9.56
C LEU A 64 14.99 -14.40 -9.92
N ILE A 65 13.94 -14.08 -10.68
CA ILE A 65 12.90 -15.02 -11.13
C ILE A 65 13.04 -15.31 -12.62
#